data_AF-A0A7X6CYG9-F1
#
_entry.id   AF-A0A7X6CYG9-F1
#
_cell.length_a   1.000
_cell.length_b   1.000
_cell.length_c   1.000
_cell.angle_alpha   90.00
_cell.angle_beta   90.00
_cell.angle_gamma   90.00
#
_symmetry.space_group_name_H-M   'P 1'
#
loop_
_entity.id
_entity.type
_entity.pdbx_description
1 polymer ?
#
loop_
_entity_poly.entity_id
_entity_poly.type
_entity_poly.pdbx_seq_one_letter_code
_entity_poly.pdbx_strand_id
1 'polypeptide(L)'
;MMEKAQWLREGARQSIQKYRTGKISLRTLINDLDSTSSHFEASSLGEELRSHWWTLEEIYAVALDRGDLEELSREDKLDIEEALDALDRVLSQRLSHVVSFV
;
A
#
# COMPACT_ATOMS: atom_id res chain seq x y z
N MET A 1 -2.81 -21.64 -5.26
CA MET A 1 -2.54 -20.59 -4.25
C MET A 1 -1.60 -19.48 -4.78
N MET A 2 -0.53 -19.78 -5.52
CA MET A 2 0.39 -18.75 -6.04
C MET A 2 -0.28 -17.73 -7.00
N GLU A 3 -1.23 -18.17 -7.84
CA GLU A 3 -1.92 -17.30 -8.79
C GLU A 3 -2.77 -16.20 -8.12
N LYS A 4 -3.43 -16.53 -7.00
CA LYS A 4 -4.24 -15.57 -6.22
C LYS A 4 -3.36 -14.48 -5.58
N ALA A 5 -2.21 -14.87 -5.02
CA ALA A 5 -1.26 -13.92 -4.43
C ALA A 5 -0.69 -12.95 -5.47
N GLN A 6 -0.36 -13.44 -6.66
CA GLN A 6 0.14 -12.60 -7.76
C GLN A 6 -0.94 -11.64 -8.26
N TRP A 7 -2.19 -12.11 -8.40
CA TRP A 7 -3.31 -11.27 -8.80
C TRP A 7 -3.61 -10.15 -7.79
N LEU A 8 -3.58 -10.47 -6.49
CA LEU A 8 -3.75 -9.48 -5.42
C LEU A 8 -2.65 -8.42 -5.43
N ARG A 9 -1.39 -8.83 -5.59
CA ARG A 9 -0.26 -7.90 -5.70
C ARG A 9 -0.41 -6.95 -6.88
N GLU A 10 -0.78 -7.47 -8.03
CA GLU A 10 -0.99 -6.66 -9.23
C GLU A 10 -2.19 -5.70 -9.06
N GLY A 11 -3.27 -6.16 -8.43
CA GLY A 11 -4.41 -5.30 -8.08
C GLY A 11 -4.01 -4.12 -7.20
N ALA A 12 -3.24 -4.36 -6.14
CA ALA A 12 -2.74 -3.28 -5.27
C ALA A 12 -1.85 -2.29 -6.01
N ARG A 13 -0.93 -2.76 -6.86
CA ARG A 13 -0.08 -1.89 -7.70
C ARG A 13 -0.90 -1.03 -8.66
N GLN A 14 -1.96 -1.58 -9.24
CA GLN A 14 -2.88 -0.82 -10.08
C GLN A 14 -3.61 0.26 -9.29
N SER A 15 -4.00 0.01 -8.04
CA SER A 15 -4.61 1.03 -7.18
C SER A 15 -3.61 2.14 -6.83
N ILE A 16 -2.35 1.82 -6.54
CA ILE A 16 -1.28 2.83 -6.35
C ILE A 16 -1.14 3.71 -7.61
N GLN A 17 -1.10 3.11 -8.79
CA GLN A 17 -1.00 3.87 -10.04
C GLN A 17 -2.23 4.74 -10.31
N LYS A 18 -3.43 4.25 -9.99
CA LYS A 18 -4.67 5.05 -10.09
C LYS A 18 -4.62 6.24 -9.14
N TYR A 19 -4.11 6.08 -7.92
CA TYR A 19 -3.95 7.18 -6.97
C TYR A 19 -2.97 8.24 -7.50
N ARG A 20 -1.78 7.82 -7.92
CA ARG A 20 -0.75 8.72 -8.48
C ARG A 20 -1.21 9.53 -9.69
N THR A 21 -2.12 8.94 -10.48
CA THR A 21 -2.71 9.61 -11.65
C THR A 21 -3.98 10.39 -11.33
N GLY A 22 -4.33 10.54 -10.05
CA GLY A 22 -5.51 11.29 -9.59
C GLY A 22 -6.85 10.63 -9.92
N LYS A 23 -6.85 9.35 -10.30
CA LYS A 23 -8.08 8.61 -10.69
C LYS A 23 -8.89 8.12 -9.49
N ILE A 24 -8.25 7.93 -8.34
CA ILE A 24 -8.90 7.54 -7.08
C ILE A 24 -8.37 8.43 -5.94
N SER A 25 -9.17 8.59 -4.89
CA SER A 25 -8.78 9.30 -3.68
C SER A 25 -7.89 8.46 -2.78
N LEU A 26 -7.22 9.12 -1.81
CA LEU A 26 -6.43 8.44 -0.78
C LEU A 26 -7.27 7.44 0.02
N ARG A 27 -8.52 7.78 0.35
CA ARG A 27 -9.48 6.86 1.01
C ARG A 27 -9.68 5.57 0.21
N THR A 28 -9.92 5.68 -1.10
CA THR A 28 -10.13 4.50 -1.95
C THR A 28 -8.87 3.63 -1.99
N LEU A 29 -7.70 4.25 -2.10
CA LEU A 29 -6.42 3.53 -2.05
C LEU A 29 -6.25 2.77 -0.72
N ILE A 30 -6.50 3.42 0.42
CA ILE A 30 -6.38 2.81 1.76
C ILE A 30 -7.29 1.58 1.86
N ASN A 31 -8.54 1.68 1.40
CA ASN A 31 -9.48 0.55 1.42
C ASN A 31 -9.04 -0.61 0.51
N ASP A 32 -8.53 -0.32 -0.69
CA ASP A 32 -8.02 -1.34 -1.62
C ASP A 32 -6.80 -2.08 -1.04
N LEU A 33 -5.92 -1.34 -0.36
CA LEU A 33 -4.73 -1.88 0.28
C LEU A 33 -5.05 -2.69 1.54
N ASP A 34 -6.01 -2.25 2.36
CA ASP A 34 -6.47 -2.97 3.55
C ASP A 34 -7.01 -4.36 3.19
N SER A 35 -7.91 -4.41 2.19
CA SER A 35 -8.44 -5.67 1.63
C SER A 35 -7.33 -6.59 1.12
N THR A 36 -6.31 -6.02 0.49
CA THR A 36 -5.14 -6.78 0.02
C THR A 36 -4.31 -7.32 1.19
N SER A 37 -4.01 -6.49 2.18
CA SER A 37 -3.19 -6.85 3.35
C SER A 37 -3.83 -7.96 4.19
N SER A 38 -5.15 -7.93 4.34
CA SER A 38 -5.95 -8.96 5.02
C SER A 38 -5.77 -10.36 4.42
N HIS A 39 -5.42 -10.45 3.14
CA HIS A 39 -5.10 -11.73 2.48
C HIS A 39 -3.68 -12.24 2.71
N PHE A 40 -2.79 -11.40 3.24
CA PHE A 40 -1.39 -11.70 3.51
C PHE A 40 -1.05 -11.69 5.01
N GLU A 41 -2.01 -11.47 5.92
CA GLU A 41 -1.79 -11.29 7.36
C GLU A 41 -0.89 -12.34 8.02
N ALA A 42 -0.96 -13.61 7.60
CA ALA A 42 -0.15 -14.69 8.17
C ALA A 42 1.29 -14.74 7.62
N SER A 43 1.74 -13.75 6.86
CA SER A 43 3.05 -13.72 6.20
C SER A 43 3.83 -12.45 6.53
N SER A 44 5.17 -12.53 6.49
CA SER A 44 6.05 -11.35 6.66
C SER A 44 5.75 -10.23 5.65
N LEU A 45 5.32 -10.60 4.45
CA LEU A 45 4.83 -9.66 3.45
C LEU A 45 3.62 -8.87 3.95
N GLY A 46 2.69 -9.53 4.66
CA GLY A 46 1.52 -8.89 5.25
C GLY A 46 1.91 -7.87 6.31
N GLU A 47 2.90 -8.16 7.15
CA GLU A 47 3.43 -7.23 8.15
C GLU A 47 4.06 -6.00 7.50
N GLU A 48 4.91 -6.20 6.48
CA GLU A 48 5.54 -5.09 5.72
C GLU A 48 4.48 -4.23 5.00
N LEU A 49 3.50 -4.86 4.34
CA LEU A 49 2.39 -4.15 3.70
C LEU A 49 1.59 -3.34 4.73
N ARG A 50 1.27 -3.93 5.88
CA ARG A 50 0.50 -3.27 6.94
C ARG A 50 1.23 -2.08 7.52
N SER A 51 2.55 -2.15 7.69
CA SER A 51 3.35 -1.03 8.21
C SER A 51 3.25 0.21 7.31
N HIS A 52 3.38 0.04 5.99
CA HIS A 52 3.31 1.17 5.06
C HIS A 52 1.87 1.63 4.80
N TRP A 53 0.92 0.71 4.82
CA TRP A 53 -0.50 1.03 4.79
C TRP A 53 -0.92 1.89 5.99
N TRP A 54 -0.43 1.56 7.19
CA TRP A 54 -0.72 2.32 8.41
C TRP A 54 -0.29 3.79 8.30
N THR A 55 0.88 4.06 7.70
CA THR A 55 1.33 5.44 7.44
C THR A 55 0.31 6.21 6.59
N LEU A 56 -0.24 5.59 5.54
CA LEU A 56 -1.27 6.23 4.70
C LEU A 56 -2.55 6.49 5.50
N GLU A 57 -2.96 5.54 6.34
CA GLU A 57 -4.15 5.67 7.19
C GLU A 57 -3.98 6.81 8.22
N GLU A 58 -2.81 6.91 8.85
CA GLU A 58 -2.50 7.95 9.83
C GLU A 58 -2.56 9.35 9.20
N ILE A 59 -1.90 9.54 8.06
CA ILE A 59 -1.94 10.81 7.32
C ILE A 59 -3.38 11.16 6.93
N TYR A 60 -4.14 10.20 6.42
CA TYR A 60 -5.54 10.40 6.07
C TYR A 60 -6.40 10.77 7.28
N ALA A 61 -6.21 10.12 8.42
CA ALA A 61 -6.96 10.38 9.64
C ALA A 61 -6.66 11.78 10.20
N VAL A 62 -5.38 12.16 10.22
CA VAL A 62 -4.95 13.50 10.65
C VAL A 62 -5.52 14.58 9.73
N ALA A 63 -5.46 14.37 8.42
CA ALA A 63 -5.99 15.33 7.46
C ALA A 63 -7.53 15.43 7.50
N LEU A 64 -8.20 14.32 7.76
CA LEU A 64 -9.64 14.30 7.98
C LEU A 64 -10.04 15.10 9.24
N ASP A 65 -9.29 14.97 10.33
CA ASP A 65 -9.51 15.71 11.59
C ASP A 65 -9.30 17.22 11.40
N ARG A 66 -8.27 17.60 10.64
CA ARG A 66 -7.96 19.01 10.31
C ARG A 66 -8.90 19.62 9.27
N GLY A 67 -9.57 18.79 8.47
CA GLY A 67 -10.43 19.23 7.38
C GLY A 67 -9.68 19.68 6.12
N ASP A 68 -8.44 19.21 5.90
CA ASP A 68 -7.54 19.63 4.82
C ASP A 68 -7.28 18.55 3.76
N LEU A 69 -8.18 17.56 3.65
CA LEU A 69 -8.08 16.47 2.65
C LEU A 69 -7.96 16.95 1.19
N GLU A 70 -8.48 18.14 0.86
CA GLU A 70 -8.37 18.72 -0.49
C GLU A 70 -7.00 19.34 -0.75
N GLU A 71 -6.30 19.77 0.31
CA GLU A 71 -5.03 20.48 0.22
C GLU A 71 -4.06 19.97 1.29
N LEU A 72 -3.67 18.69 1.15
CA LEU A 72 -2.64 18.10 2.01
C LEU A 72 -1.36 18.95 1.99
N SER A 73 -0.70 19.02 3.15
CA SER A 73 0.57 19.72 3.29
C SER A 73 1.63 19.10 2.37
N ARG A 74 2.69 19.86 2.09
CA ARG A 74 3.81 19.34 1.30
C ARG A 74 4.48 18.14 1.96
N GLU A 75 4.53 18.14 3.29
CA GLU A 75 5.10 17.06 4.10
C GLU A 75 4.24 15.80 3.97
N ASP A 76 2.93 15.89 4.20
CA ASP A 76 2.00 14.76 4.04
C ASP A 76 2.07 14.16 2.62
N LYS A 77 2.19 15.02 1.60
CA LYS A 77 2.34 14.56 0.21
C LYS A 77 3.65 13.80 -0.02
N LEU A 78 4.73 14.21 0.61
CA LEU A 78 6.02 13.50 0.53
C LEU A 78 5.93 12.16 1.25
N ASP A 79 5.40 12.14 2.46
CA ASP A 79 5.25 10.91 3.26
C ASP A 79 4.34 9.88 2.56
N ILE A 80 3.28 10.35 1.90
CA ILE A 80 2.44 9.50 1.06
C ILE A 80 3.26 8.89 -0.09
N GLU A 81 4.03 9.68 -0.83
CA GLU A 81 4.82 9.14 -1.94
C GLU A 81 5.91 8.17 -1.47
N GLU A 82 6.54 8.43 -0.33
CA GLU A 82 7.52 7.51 0.27
C GLU A 82 6.86 6.18 0.69
N ALA A 83 5.69 6.24 1.32
CA ALA A 83 4.91 5.05 1.67
C ALA A 83 4.48 4.27 0.41
N LEU A 84 4.08 4.96 -0.66
CA LEU A 84 3.70 4.35 -1.92
C LEU A 84 4.87 3.68 -2.65
N ASP A 85 6.05 4.31 -2.63
CA ASP A 85 7.27 3.72 -3.18
C ASP A 85 7.69 2.47 -2.40
N ALA A 86 7.57 2.49 -1.07
CA ALA A 86 7.84 1.33 -0.24
C ALA A 86 6.85 0.19 -0.53
N LEU A 87 5.55 0.49 -0.62
CA LEU A 87 4.52 -0.48 -1.00
C LEU A 87 4.78 -1.09 -2.38
N ASP A 88 5.10 -0.30 -3.40
CA ASP A 88 5.36 -0.84 -4.75
C ASP A 88 6.60 -1.74 -4.76
N ARG A 89 7.64 -1.42 -3.96
CA ARG A 89 8.80 -2.29 -3.78
C ARG A 89 8.41 -3.63 -3.16
N VAL A 90 7.67 -3.61 -2.03
CA VAL A 90 7.20 -4.82 -1.33
C VAL A 90 6.34 -5.69 -2.26
N LEU A 91 5.42 -5.08 -3.01
CA LEU A 91 4.54 -5.78 -3.95
C LEU A 91 5.28 -6.34 -5.17
N SER A 92 6.37 -5.69 -5.59
CA SER A 92 7.21 -6.10 -6.73
C SER A 92 8.25 -7.17 -6.37
N GLN A 93 8.52 -7.40 -5.09
CA GLN A 93 9.41 -8.48 -4.67
C GLN A 93 8.83 -9.82 -5.14
N ARG A 94 9.58 -10.53 -5.99
CA ARG A 94 9.29 -11.93 -6.29
C ARG A 94 9.24 -12.70 -4.96
N LEU A 95 8.34 -13.68 -4.86
CA LEU A 95 8.48 -14.76 -3.87
C LEU A 95 9.84 -15.42 -4.16
N SER A 96 10.90 -14.89 -3.56
CA SER A 96 12.22 -15.49 -3.60
C SER A 96 12.08 -16.79 -2.83
N HIS A 97 11.82 -17.87 -3.58
CA HIS A 97 12.06 -19.21 -3.11
C HIS A 97 13.46 -19.21 -2.49
N VAL A 98 13.51 -19.42 -1.18
CA VAL A 98 14.72 -19.88 -0.53
C VAL A 98 15.04 -21.22 -1.20
N VAL A 99 15.92 -21.19 -2.18
CA VAL A 99 16.66 -22.38 -2.59
C VAL A 99 17.65 -22.61 -1.47
N SER A 100 17.20 -23.29 -0.41
CA SER A 100 18.13 -23.93 0.53
C SER A 100 18.67 -25.15 -0.20
N PHE A 101 19.83 -24.96 -0.82
CA PHE A 101 20.71 -26.04 -1.20
C PHE A 101 21.67 -26.25 -0.03
N VAL A 102 21.35 -27.20 0.86
CA VAL A 102 22.32 -28.07 1.55
C VAL A 102 21.62 -29.36 1.95
#